data_AF-A0AAP2WWI7-F1
#
_entry.id   AF-A0AAP2WWI7-F1
#
_cell.length_a   1.000
_cell.length_b   1.000
_cell.length_c   1.000
_cell.angle_alpha   90.00
_cell.angle_beta   90.00
_cell.angle_gamma   90.00
#
_symmetry.space_group_name_H-M   'P 1'
#
loop_
_entity.id
_entity.type
_entity.pdbx_description
1 polymer ?
#
loop_
_entity_poly.entity_id
_entity_poly.type
_entity_poly.pdbx_seq_one_letter_code
_entity_poly.pdbx_strand_id
1 'polypeptide(L)'
;MSERQWDGYVVEGELSQVEDPNKNYISRIIGHVKLIIKRVPFLVEGEELRGEYQESYEKILGLFQQIEEEYNGLSDCIETDFDIEEVKESLRSTFNGTYEKFIRENLSVVFPEKLAEVNIPEFCQAEEYAIPDVRRWQHANEIISPELADREYMRFIAEAREAVTDSLTEDGAFGLPDDFTITRPERIPGNDGKMKLSSLLEDFERRKLKEVEDEECNGINPEGDLKFANSVLKFIKSIKLPSEEELTKQYKEATIKENIPVVRSLAESMAKEHLSESLDDALRVLSEKLNGYEVAPKIAAESLNKAKKRKRKKQSRQDNCEVSDQNIKDTEVNLKVGDYIELSHETFPWLDDEMAKVLYIKRSGNDVTIVVDARTEAAKRIEHRMSGYETKKKQKSILPSLYNKLKLAAEIVATSDSGLRDSWTTLRYRDKNKYPFSIFSWKAQTSDALRMYVSHIAVDKVDDESVRKILEENGVTHLLMLLGACDKNNQEELLPVFTGRTRRIEAADGAGV
;
A
#
# COMPACT_ATOMS: atom_id res chain seq x y z
N MET A 1 24.70 25.55 11.26
CA MET A 1 25.96 25.10 11.90
C MET A 1 25.64 24.15 13.05
N SER A 2 25.88 22.86 12.84
CA SER A 2 26.17 21.88 13.90
C SER A 2 26.75 20.65 13.21
N GLU A 3 28.07 20.59 13.14
CA GLU A 3 28.84 19.40 12.79
C GLU A 3 28.52 18.31 13.83
N ARG A 4 27.91 17.21 13.39
CA ARG A 4 27.91 15.97 14.16
C ARG A 4 28.78 14.97 13.44
N GLN A 5 29.98 14.79 13.97
CA GLN A 5 30.91 13.73 13.61
C GLN A 5 30.20 12.39 13.80
N TRP A 6 30.00 11.66 12.70
CA TRP A 6 29.70 10.24 12.76
C TRP A 6 31.01 9.50 12.89
N ASP A 7 31.24 8.96 14.08
CA ASP A 7 32.35 8.10 14.41
C ASP A 7 32.12 6.75 13.71
N GLY A 8 32.92 6.45 12.69
CA GLY A 8 32.70 5.33 11.78
C GLY A 8 34.00 4.77 11.23
N TYR A 9 34.75 4.09 12.09
CA TYR A 9 35.79 3.08 11.80
C TYR A 9 36.55 3.22 10.47
N VAL A 10 37.73 3.84 10.55
CA VAL A 10 38.82 3.62 9.60
C VAL A 10 39.26 2.15 9.72
N VAL A 11 39.02 1.36 8.68
CA VAL A 11 39.83 0.17 8.40
C VAL A 11 40.48 0.39 7.04
N GLU A 12 41.51 1.24 7.04
CA GLU A 12 42.67 1.02 6.16
C GLU A 12 43.31 -0.29 6.60
N GLY A 13 42.76 -1.40 6.11
CA GLY A 13 43.37 -2.71 6.23
C GLY A 13 43.86 -3.11 4.86
N GLU A 14 45.16 -3.00 4.62
CA GLU A 14 45.81 -3.89 3.67
C GLU A 14 45.24 -5.30 3.92
N LEU A 15 44.69 -5.94 2.89
CA LEU A 15 44.22 -7.32 2.97
C LEU A 15 45.40 -8.16 3.46
N SER A 16 45.44 -8.46 4.76
CA SER A 16 46.45 -9.33 5.32
C SER A 16 46.40 -10.61 4.50
N GLN A 17 47.51 -10.98 3.86
CA GLN A 17 47.64 -12.24 3.15
C GLN A 17 47.38 -13.35 4.15
N VAL A 18 46.12 -13.77 4.27
CA VAL A 18 45.71 -14.89 5.11
C VAL A 18 46.38 -16.10 4.50
N GLU A 19 47.27 -16.75 5.26
CA GLU A 19 47.91 -18.01 4.84
C GLU A 19 46.84 -18.97 4.29
N ASP A 20 47.04 -19.46 3.07
CA ASP A 20 46.09 -20.37 2.44
C ASP A 20 45.99 -21.68 3.26
N PRO A 21 44.85 -21.94 3.94
CA PRO A 21 44.73 -23.08 4.83
C PRO A 21 44.85 -24.42 4.09
N ASN A 22 44.50 -24.48 2.81
CA ASN A 22 44.60 -25.70 2.03
C ASN A 22 46.04 -26.09 1.74
N LYS A 23 46.90 -25.13 1.42
CA LYS A 23 48.35 -25.38 1.23
C LYS A 23 48.92 -25.99 2.51
N ASN A 24 48.58 -25.40 3.66
CA ASN A 24 48.99 -25.89 4.97
C ASN A 24 48.49 -27.33 5.25
N TYR A 25 47.21 -27.63 4.96
CA TYR A 25 46.70 -28.99 5.15
C TYR A 25 47.38 -30.02 4.25
N ILE A 26 47.56 -29.72 2.96
CA ILE A 26 48.20 -30.63 2.00
C ILE A 26 49.62 -30.96 2.46
N SER A 27 50.42 -29.95 2.81
CA SER A 27 51.79 -30.16 3.27
C SER A 27 51.87 -30.97 4.57
N ARG A 28 50.95 -30.75 5.52
CA ARG A 28 50.87 -31.57 6.76
C ARG A 28 50.49 -33.01 6.47
N ILE A 29 49.52 -33.25 5.60
CA ILE A 29 49.11 -34.59 5.19
C ILE A 29 50.28 -35.35 4.55
N ILE A 30 51.01 -34.71 3.63
CA ILE A 30 52.23 -35.28 3.03
C ILE A 30 53.24 -35.66 4.12
N GLY A 31 53.41 -34.80 5.12
CA GLY A 31 54.24 -35.09 6.29
C GLY A 31 53.80 -36.33 7.06
N HIS A 32 52.51 -36.42 7.39
CA HIS A 32 51.96 -37.57 8.13
C HIS A 32 52.08 -38.87 7.33
N VAL A 33 51.77 -38.86 6.03
CA VAL A 33 51.91 -40.04 5.16
C VAL A 33 53.37 -40.51 5.10
N LYS A 34 54.34 -39.58 4.99
CA LYS A 34 55.77 -39.92 5.04
C LYS A 34 56.18 -40.59 6.36
N LEU A 35 55.58 -40.18 7.48
CA LEU A 35 55.82 -40.80 8.78
C LEU A 35 55.21 -42.20 8.86
N ILE A 36 53.99 -42.39 8.34
CA ILE A 36 53.32 -43.68 8.28
C ILE A 36 54.15 -44.69 7.48
N ILE A 37 54.63 -44.33 6.28
CA ILE A 37 55.49 -45.19 5.43
C ILE A 37 56.70 -45.69 6.22
N LYS A 38 57.36 -44.83 7.00
CA LYS A 38 58.53 -45.20 7.82
C LYS A 38 58.18 -46.18 8.94
N ARG A 39 56.93 -46.17 9.42
CA ARG A 39 56.48 -47.01 10.54
C ARG A 39 55.89 -48.36 10.09
N VAL A 40 55.34 -48.47 8.87
CA VAL A 40 54.75 -49.72 8.33
C VAL A 40 55.60 -50.98 8.60
N PRO A 41 56.95 -50.97 8.42
CA PRO A 41 57.78 -52.15 8.68
C PRO A 41 57.73 -52.70 10.11
N PHE A 42 57.39 -51.85 11.09
CA PHE A 42 57.31 -52.16 12.51
C PHE A 42 55.89 -52.52 12.97
N LEU A 43 54.88 -52.25 12.14
CA LEU A 43 53.47 -52.29 12.53
C LEU A 43 52.70 -53.45 11.89
N VAL A 44 53.10 -53.85 10.69
CA VAL A 44 52.42 -54.92 9.95
C VAL A 44 53.21 -56.22 10.11
N GLU A 45 52.56 -57.26 10.62
CA GLU A 45 53.13 -58.61 10.66
C GLU A 45 52.98 -59.31 9.31
N GLY A 46 54.02 -60.03 8.89
CA GLY A 46 54.10 -60.63 7.56
C GLY A 46 54.88 -59.77 6.57
N GLU A 47 55.78 -60.38 5.81
CA GLU A 47 56.64 -59.67 4.85
C GLU A 47 55.84 -59.21 3.61
N GLU A 48 54.93 -60.05 3.13
CA GLU A 48 54.06 -59.78 1.98
C GLU A 48 53.11 -58.60 2.26
N LEU A 49 52.40 -58.64 3.40
CA LEU A 49 51.50 -57.56 3.84
C LEU A 49 52.24 -56.24 4.09
N ARG A 50 53.47 -56.28 4.62
CA ARG A 50 54.31 -55.09 4.76
C ARG A 50 54.61 -54.44 3.42
N GLY A 51 54.97 -55.26 2.42
CA GLY A 51 55.18 -54.80 1.05
C GLY A 51 53.94 -54.13 0.47
N GLU A 52 52.77 -54.76 0.61
CA GLU A 52 51.49 -54.23 0.12
C GLU A 52 51.10 -52.89 0.76
N TYR A 53 51.25 -52.76 2.08
CA TYR A 53 50.96 -51.52 2.80
C TYR A 53 51.93 -50.40 2.42
N GLN A 54 53.23 -50.73 2.31
CA GLN A 54 54.25 -49.75 1.96
C GLN A 54 54.05 -49.25 0.52
N GLU A 55 53.81 -50.14 -0.44
CA GLU A 55 53.50 -49.76 -1.82
C GLU A 55 52.23 -48.92 -1.90
N SER A 56 51.20 -49.25 -1.12
CA SER A 56 49.95 -48.49 -1.08
C SER A 56 50.15 -47.08 -0.53
N TYR A 57 50.91 -46.91 0.55
CA TYR A 57 51.20 -45.58 1.10
C TYR A 57 52.17 -44.77 0.24
N GLU A 58 53.09 -45.40 -0.49
CA GLU A 58 53.90 -44.73 -1.52
C GLU A 58 53.02 -44.20 -2.67
N LYS A 59 52.01 -44.96 -3.11
CA LYS A 59 51.01 -44.48 -4.08
C LYS A 59 50.19 -43.31 -3.53
N ILE A 60 49.75 -43.37 -2.28
CA ILE A 60 49.03 -42.28 -1.61
C ILE A 60 49.89 -41.02 -1.54
N LEU A 61 51.17 -41.16 -1.19
CA LEU A 61 52.12 -40.05 -1.16
C LEU A 61 52.24 -39.39 -2.54
N GLY A 62 52.39 -40.19 -3.60
CA GLY A 62 52.43 -39.68 -4.98
C GLY A 62 51.16 -38.94 -5.38
N LEU A 63 49.98 -39.43 -4.97
CA LEU A 63 48.71 -38.74 -5.20
C LEU A 63 48.64 -37.40 -4.45
N PHE A 64 49.11 -37.33 -3.21
CA PHE A 64 49.10 -36.06 -2.46
C PHE A 64 50.13 -35.04 -2.98
N GLN A 65 51.26 -35.49 -3.51
CA GLN A 65 52.20 -34.63 -4.24
C GLN A 65 51.57 -34.10 -5.53
N GLN A 66 50.85 -34.94 -6.27
CA GLN A 66 50.09 -34.48 -7.43
C GLN A 66 48.97 -33.50 -7.05
N ILE A 67 48.28 -33.75 -5.94
CA ILE A 67 47.28 -32.82 -5.37
C ILE A 67 47.92 -31.46 -5.05
N GLU A 68 49.12 -31.44 -4.46
CA GLU A 68 49.87 -30.23 -4.18
C GLU A 68 50.20 -29.44 -5.46
N GLU A 69 50.69 -30.13 -6.50
CA GLU A 69 50.98 -29.52 -7.81
C GLU A 69 49.74 -28.94 -8.48
N GLU A 70 48.66 -29.71 -8.55
CA GLU A 70 47.39 -29.30 -9.17
C GLU A 70 46.75 -28.14 -8.39
N TYR A 71 46.82 -28.17 -7.05
CA TYR A 71 46.33 -27.09 -6.21
C TYR A 71 47.15 -25.81 -6.37
N ASN A 72 48.49 -25.91 -6.44
CA ASN A 72 49.36 -24.76 -6.68
C ASN A 72 49.16 -24.16 -8.09
N GLY A 73 48.65 -24.93 -9.05
CA GLY A 73 48.20 -24.44 -10.35
C GLY A 73 46.87 -23.66 -10.31
N LEU A 74 46.09 -23.79 -9.23
CA LEU A 74 44.89 -22.97 -9.02
C LEU A 74 45.32 -21.60 -8.49
N SER A 75 45.39 -20.59 -9.38
CA SER A 75 45.82 -19.21 -9.07
C SER A 75 45.39 -18.75 -7.67
N ASP A 76 46.32 -18.13 -6.96
CA ASP A 76 45.99 -17.31 -5.79
C ASP A 76 45.13 -16.14 -6.26
N CYS A 77 44.20 -15.72 -5.41
CA CYS A 77 43.13 -14.77 -5.69
C CYS A 77 43.66 -13.59 -6.51
N ILE A 78 43.09 -13.37 -7.70
CA ILE A 78 43.37 -12.16 -8.47
C ILE A 78 42.86 -10.99 -7.62
N GLU A 79 43.72 -10.00 -7.40
CA GLU A 79 43.34 -8.74 -6.78
C GLU A 79 42.39 -8.05 -7.77
N THR A 80 41.08 -8.19 -7.57
CA THR A 80 40.09 -7.65 -8.50
C THR A 80 39.83 -6.20 -8.18
N ASP A 81 40.29 -5.32 -9.07
CA ASP A 81 39.95 -3.89 -9.07
C ASP A 81 38.67 -3.67 -9.88
N PHE A 82 37.71 -2.95 -9.32
CA PHE A 82 36.47 -2.56 -10.00
C PHE A 82 36.16 -1.11 -9.65
N ASP A 83 35.52 -0.41 -10.58
CA ASP A 83 35.16 0.98 -10.38
C ASP A 83 34.11 1.12 -9.27
N ILE A 84 34.49 1.81 -8.19
CA ILE A 84 33.63 2.09 -7.03
C ILE A 84 32.47 2.99 -7.45
N GLU A 85 32.65 3.87 -8.43
CA GLU A 85 31.58 4.75 -8.89
C GLU A 85 30.45 3.97 -9.57
N GLU A 86 30.74 2.85 -10.25
CA GLU A 86 29.69 1.97 -10.79
C GLU A 86 28.89 1.27 -9.67
N VAL A 87 29.52 1.01 -8.52
CA VAL A 87 28.81 0.49 -7.33
C VAL A 87 27.94 1.59 -6.72
N LYS A 88 28.46 2.81 -6.57
CA LYS A 88 27.67 3.95 -6.09
C LYS A 88 26.48 4.25 -7.00
N GLU A 89 26.64 4.19 -8.32
CA GLU A 89 25.55 4.35 -9.27
C GLU A 89 24.44 3.31 -9.06
N SER A 90 24.83 2.04 -8.87
CA SER A 90 23.89 0.96 -8.57
C SER A 90 23.14 1.21 -7.24
N LEU A 91 23.84 1.72 -6.23
CA LEU A 91 23.27 2.03 -4.92
C LEU A 91 22.38 3.28 -4.95
N ARG A 92 22.66 4.27 -5.79
CA ARG A 92 21.81 5.46 -5.98
C ARG A 92 20.39 5.09 -6.38
N SER A 93 20.20 4.12 -7.27
CA SER A 93 18.86 3.62 -7.62
C SER A 93 18.12 3.03 -6.42
N THR A 94 18.84 2.28 -5.57
CA THR A 94 18.27 1.69 -4.35
C THR A 94 17.91 2.76 -3.32
N PHE A 95 18.78 3.77 -3.16
CA PHE A 95 18.57 4.91 -2.29
C PHE A 95 17.30 5.68 -2.72
N ASN A 96 17.26 6.15 -3.96
CA ASN A 96 16.15 6.96 -4.49
C ASN A 96 14.83 6.20 -4.41
N GLY A 97 14.82 4.93 -4.82
CA GLY A 97 13.61 4.10 -4.76
C GLY A 97 13.10 3.86 -3.34
N THR A 98 14.00 3.78 -2.35
CA THR A 98 13.62 3.64 -0.93
C THR A 98 13.09 4.97 -0.37
N TYR A 99 13.79 6.07 -0.67
CA TYR A 99 13.43 7.42 -0.28
C TYR A 99 12.03 7.80 -0.78
N GLU A 100 11.80 7.73 -2.09
CA GLU A 100 10.51 8.08 -2.72
C GLU A 100 9.36 7.22 -2.21
N LYS A 101 9.63 5.92 -2.00
CA LYS A 101 8.63 5.00 -1.45
C LYS A 101 8.23 5.41 -0.04
N PHE A 102 9.20 5.72 0.82
CA PHE A 102 8.95 6.15 2.20
C PHE A 102 8.10 7.42 2.24
N ILE A 103 8.46 8.44 1.43
CA ILE A 103 7.70 9.69 1.34
C ILE A 103 6.26 9.43 0.90
N ARG A 104 6.06 8.73 -0.22
CA ARG A 104 4.72 8.47 -0.78
C ARG A 104 3.81 7.72 0.19
N GLU A 105 4.33 6.68 0.85
CA GLU A 105 3.57 5.87 1.79
C GLU A 105 3.18 6.67 3.03
N ASN A 106 4.09 7.46 3.61
CA ASN A 106 3.79 8.26 4.79
C ASN A 106 2.89 9.46 4.47
N LEU A 107 3.13 10.17 3.37
CA LEU A 107 2.33 11.35 2.99
C LEU A 107 0.84 11.01 2.83
N SER A 108 0.55 9.85 2.24
CA SER A 108 -0.83 9.36 2.05
C SER A 108 -1.52 8.98 3.37
N VAL A 109 -0.74 8.64 4.40
CA VAL A 109 -1.23 8.35 5.76
C VAL A 109 -1.49 9.64 6.51
N VAL A 110 -0.62 10.65 6.37
CA VAL A 110 -0.79 11.95 7.02
C VAL A 110 -1.97 12.72 6.45
N PHE A 111 -2.02 12.84 5.12
CA PHE A 111 -3.06 13.57 4.40
C PHE A 111 -3.94 12.60 3.60
N PRO A 112 -5.04 12.11 4.18
CA PRO A 112 -5.89 11.13 3.52
C PRO A 112 -6.62 11.75 2.32
N GLU A 113 -6.79 10.98 1.24
CA GLU A 113 -7.54 11.38 0.03
C GLU A 113 -9.05 11.44 0.26
N LYS A 114 -9.53 10.78 1.31
CA LYS A 114 -10.94 10.73 1.70
C LYS A 114 -11.10 11.37 3.06
N LEU A 115 -12.34 11.74 3.38
CA LEU A 115 -12.70 12.39 4.63
C LEU A 115 -12.30 11.53 5.85
N ALA A 116 -11.15 11.86 6.43
CA ALA A 116 -10.57 11.23 7.61
C ALA A 116 -9.75 12.26 8.40
N GLU A 117 -9.35 11.86 9.61
CA GLU A 117 -8.52 12.69 10.48
C GLU A 117 -7.08 12.72 9.96
N VAL A 118 -6.42 13.87 10.11
CA VAL A 118 -4.99 14.02 9.80
C VAL A 118 -4.20 13.21 10.82
N ASN A 119 -3.37 12.30 10.34
CA ASN A 119 -2.57 11.43 11.21
C ASN A 119 -1.13 11.93 11.29
N ILE A 120 -0.74 12.50 12.43
CA ILE A 120 0.61 13.06 12.61
C ILE A 120 1.56 11.91 12.98
N PRO A 121 2.60 11.62 12.18
CA PRO A 121 3.54 10.56 12.50
C PRO A 121 4.33 10.85 13.79
N GLU A 122 4.69 9.81 14.53
CA GLU A 122 5.44 9.93 15.81
C GLU A 122 6.79 10.65 15.67
N PHE A 123 7.33 10.71 14.46
CA PHE A 123 8.61 11.33 14.18
C PHE A 123 8.56 12.83 13.94
N CYS A 124 7.36 13.40 13.73
CA CYS A 124 7.18 14.84 13.75
C CYS A 124 7.29 15.30 15.20
N GLN A 125 8.08 16.36 15.45
CA GLN A 125 8.06 17.02 16.76
C GLN A 125 6.69 17.67 16.91
N ALA A 126 5.78 16.98 17.59
CA ALA A 126 4.44 17.47 17.86
C ALA A 126 4.52 18.64 18.86
N GLU A 127 4.87 19.83 18.37
CA GLU A 127 4.21 21.02 18.89
C GLU A 127 2.70 20.78 18.70
N GLU A 128 1.88 21.15 19.70
CA GLU A 128 0.44 20.86 19.71
C GLU A 128 -0.26 21.57 18.53
N TYR A 129 -0.17 21.03 17.31
CA TYR A 129 -1.01 21.48 16.21
C TYR A 129 -2.44 21.11 16.60
N ALA A 130 -3.22 22.12 16.97
CA ALA A 130 -4.63 21.96 17.24
C ALA A 130 -5.36 21.78 15.90
N ILE A 131 -5.24 20.61 15.28
CA ILE A 131 -5.98 20.26 14.07
C ILE A 131 -7.31 19.63 14.52
N PRO A 132 -8.45 20.33 14.37
CA PRO A 132 -9.73 19.81 14.82
C PRO A 132 -10.17 18.65 13.96
N ASP A 133 -10.73 17.60 14.57
CA ASP A 133 -11.42 16.56 13.81
C ASP A 133 -12.59 17.16 13.01
N VAL A 134 -12.94 16.54 11.88
CA VAL A 134 -13.99 17.02 10.96
C VAL A 134 -15.28 17.36 11.69
N ARG A 135 -15.68 16.55 12.68
CA ARG A 135 -16.95 16.73 13.41
C ARG A 135 -16.88 17.93 14.34
N ARG A 136 -15.78 18.09 15.09
CA ARG A 136 -15.54 19.24 15.96
C ARG A 136 -15.46 20.52 15.16
N TRP A 137 -14.76 20.50 14.04
CA TRP A 137 -14.64 21.64 13.14
C TRP A 137 -16.00 22.06 12.57
N GLN A 138 -16.83 21.08 12.15
CA GLN A 138 -18.21 21.32 11.71
C GLN A 138 -19.09 21.93 12.77
N HIS A 139 -19.02 21.40 14.00
CA HIS A 139 -19.80 21.89 15.12
C HIS A 139 -19.39 23.29 15.56
N ALA A 140 -18.09 23.61 15.57
CA ALA A 140 -17.56 24.91 15.96
C ALA A 140 -17.94 26.03 15.00
N ASN A 141 -18.05 25.74 13.70
CA ASN A 141 -18.31 26.74 12.66
C ASN A 141 -19.79 26.93 12.31
N GLU A 142 -20.71 26.30 13.04
CA GLU A 142 -22.17 26.34 12.81
C GLU A 142 -22.58 26.12 11.33
N ILE A 143 -21.78 25.35 10.56
CA ILE A 143 -21.97 25.22 9.11
C ILE A 143 -23.25 24.42 8.83
N ILE A 144 -24.19 25.05 8.16
CA ILE A 144 -25.56 24.53 7.98
C ILE A 144 -25.64 23.36 6.97
N SER A 145 -24.62 23.17 6.12
CA SER A 145 -24.51 22.04 5.19
C SER A 145 -23.29 21.18 5.53
N PRO A 146 -23.48 19.96 6.05
CA PRO A 146 -22.38 19.02 6.31
C PRO A 146 -21.53 18.74 5.07
N GLU A 147 -22.13 18.75 3.88
CA GLU A 147 -21.44 18.51 2.61
C GLU A 147 -20.48 19.66 2.24
N LEU A 148 -20.88 20.91 2.50
CA LEU A 148 -20.01 22.07 2.29
C LEU A 148 -18.83 22.03 3.26
N ALA A 149 -19.07 21.66 4.52
CA ALA A 149 -18.01 21.56 5.51
C ALA A 149 -17.04 20.41 5.21
N ASP A 150 -17.54 19.23 4.84
CA ASP A 150 -16.71 18.09 4.41
C ASP A 150 -15.80 18.53 3.23
N ARG A 151 -16.34 19.26 2.25
CA ARG A 151 -15.58 19.75 1.08
C ARG A 151 -14.52 20.79 1.43
N GLU A 152 -14.87 21.81 2.21
CA GLU A 152 -13.92 22.87 2.59
C GLU A 152 -12.77 22.32 3.46
N TYR A 153 -13.09 21.40 4.37
CA TYR A 153 -12.09 20.71 5.19
C TYR A 153 -11.12 19.88 4.31
N MET A 154 -11.65 19.09 3.37
CA MET A 154 -10.82 18.32 2.44
C MET A 154 -9.97 19.20 1.52
N ARG A 155 -10.48 20.38 1.12
CA ARG A 155 -9.69 21.35 0.34
C ARG A 155 -8.46 21.79 1.13
N PHE A 156 -8.60 22.14 2.41
CA PHE A 156 -7.44 22.55 3.22
C PHE A 156 -6.44 21.41 3.44
N ILE A 157 -6.90 20.16 3.59
CA ILE A 157 -6.01 18.99 3.65
C ILE A 157 -5.25 18.81 2.33
N ALA A 158 -5.94 18.94 1.19
CA ALA A 158 -5.31 18.81 -0.13
C ALA A 158 -4.27 19.92 -0.36
N GLU A 159 -4.57 21.17 0.00
CA GLU A 159 -3.62 22.28 -0.05
C GLU A 159 -2.38 22.03 0.82
N ALA A 160 -2.55 21.46 2.02
CA ALA A 160 -1.43 21.11 2.88
C ALA A 160 -0.58 19.97 2.29
N ARG A 161 -1.21 18.95 1.69
CA ARG A 161 -0.52 17.86 1.00
C ARG A 161 0.28 18.36 -0.21
N GLU A 162 -0.30 19.27 -0.99
CA GLU A 162 0.36 19.89 -2.14
C GLU A 162 1.58 20.69 -1.69
N ALA A 163 1.45 21.52 -0.65
CA ALA A 163 2.58 22.29 -0.10
C ALA A 163 3.76 21.41 0.35
N VAL A 164 3.49 20.27 0.99
CA VAL A 164 4.53 19.30 1.37
C VAL A 164 5.14 18.62 0.16
N THR A 165 4.34 18.34 -0.86
CA THR A 165 4.85 17.75 -2.10
C THR A 165 5.78 18.73 -2.83
N ASP A 166 5.37 20.00 -2.91
CA ASP A 166 6.15 21.06 -3.54
C ASP A 166 7.47 21.28 -2.79
N SER A 167 7.45 21.38 -1.45
CA SER A 167 8.69 21.57 -0.66
C SER A 167 9.67 20.42 -0.85
N LEU A 168 9.19 19.17 -0.88
CA LEU A 168 10.02 17.99 -1.12
C LEU A 168 10.60 17.93 -2.54
N THR A 169 10.06 18.69 -3.50
CA THR A 169 10.59 18.81 -4.87
C THR A 169 11.49 20.03 -5.07
N GLU A 170 11.32 21.09 -4.29
CA GLU A 170 12.11 22.33 -4.38
C GLU A 170 13.56 22.14 -3.90
N ASP A 171 13.79 21.32 -2.87
CA ASP A 171 15.12 21.08 -2.29
C ASP A 171 16.07 20.24 -3.17
N GLY A 172 15.63 19.86 -4.37
CA GLY A 172 16.40 19.06 -5.31
C GLY A 172 16.37 17.57 -5.00
N ALA A 173 16.79 16.76 -5.97
CA ALA A 173 16.81 15.31 -5.80
C ALA A 173 17.84 14.91 -4.73
N PHE A 174 17.36 14.50 -3.56
CA PHE A 174 18.21 13.89 -2.53
C PHE A 174 18.82 12.60 -3.10
N GLY A 175 20.11 12.65 -3.36
CA GLY A 175 20.89 11.50 -3.81
C GLY A 175 21.61 10.82 -2.66
N LEU A 176 22.12 9.63 -2.92
CA LEU A 176 23.12 9.00 -2.06
C LEU A 176 24.27 10.01 -1.84
N PRO A 177 24.64 10.35 -0.59
CA PRO A 177 25.71 11.31 -0.31
C PRO A 177 27.01 10.94 -1.01
N ASP A 178 27.71 11.92 -1.57
CA ASP A 178 28.94 11.68 -2.33
C ASP A 178 30.08 11.12 -1.44
N ASP A 179 30.03 11.42 -0.15
CA ASP A 179 30.93 10.94 0.91
C ASP A 179 30.51 9.58 1.50
N PHE A 180 29.46 8.94 0.99
CA PHE A 180 29.05 7.61 1.41
C PHE A 180 30.18 6.60 1.21
N THR A 181 30.61 5.99 2.31
CA THR A 181 31.71 5.02 2.31
C THR A 181 31.20 3.63 1.96
N ILE A 182 31.77 3.03 0.91
CA ILE A 182 31.45 1.67 0.49
C ILE A 182 32.17 0.66 1.39
N THR A 183 31.39 -0.21 2.01
CA THR A 183 31.92 -1.36 2.75
C THR A 183 32.23 -2.49 1.77
N ARG A 184 33.47 -3.00 1.77
CA ARG A 184 33.85 -4.15 0.94
C ARG A 184 33.42 -5.45 1.63
N PRO A 185 33.02 -6.49 0.88
CA PRO A 185 32.63 -7.76 1.47
C PRO A 185 33.83 -8.43 2.15
N GLU A 186 33.62 -8.93 3.37
CA GLU A 186 34.65 -9.66 4.14
C GLU A 186 35.09 -10.96 3.46
N ARG A 187 34.25 -11.53 2.58
CA ARG A 187 34.52 -12.80 1.89
C ARG A 187 34.50 -12.61 0.37
N ILE A 188 35.59 -13.02 -0.28
CA ILE A 188 35.72 -13.03 -1.75
C ILE A 188 34.76 -14.09 -2.33
N PRO A 189 33.79 -13.70 -3.19
CA PRO A 189 32.92 -14.64 -3.91
C PRO A 189 33.74 -15.46 -4.93
N GLY A 190 33.34 -16.71 -5.19
CA GLY A 190 34.02 -17.59 -6.16
C GLY A 190 34.96 -18.63 -5.53
N ASN A 191 35.11 -18.63 -4.19
CA ASN A 191 36.01 -19.55 -3.47
C ASN A 191 35.34 -20.82 -2.90
N ASP A 192 34.11 -21.13 -3.31
CA ASP A 192 33.32 -22.23 -2.70
C ASP A 192 33.96 -23.61 -2.93
N GLY A 193 34.66 -23.79 -4.06
CA GLY A 193 35.45 -24.98 -4.34
C GLY A 193 36.61 -25.17 -3.36
N LYS A 194 37.40 -24.11 -3.10
CA LYS A 194 38.52 -24.19 -2.15
C LYS A 194 38.03 -24.32 -0.70
N MET A 195 36.90 -23.71 -0.32
CA MET A 195 36.29 -23.88 1.01
C MET A 195 35.85 -25.33 1.26
N LYS A 196 35.18 -25.95 0.28
CA LYS A 196 34.77 -27.36 0.36
C LYS A 196 35.99 -28.29 0.42
N LEU A 197 37.06 -27.94 -0.28
CA LEU A 197 38.34 -28.65 -0.19
C LEU A 197 38.94 -28.54 1.22
N SER A 198 38.89 -27.36 1.85
CA SER A 198 39.42 -27.16 3.22
C SER A 198 38.80 -28.13 4.23
N SER A 199 37.47 -28.27 4.24
CA SER A 199 36.81 -29.20 5.16
C SER A 199 37.22 -30.66 4.91
N LEU A 200 37.35 -31.06 3.64
CA LEU A 200 37.79 -32.43 3.30
C LEU A 200 39.23 -32.69 3.76
N LEU A 201 40.12 -31.74 3.51
CA LEU A 201 41.54 -31.86 3.88
C LEU A 201 41.73 -31.83 5.39
N GLU A 202 41.02 -30.96 6.12
CA GLU A 202 41.08 -30.90 7.58
C GLU A 202 40.66 -32.24 8.22
N ASP A 203 39.56 -32.84 7.78
CA ASP A 203 39.08 -34.13 8.30
C ASP A 203 40.10 -35.25 8.03
N PHE A 204 40.74 -35.24 6.85
CA PHE A 204 41.77 -36.22 6.52
C PHE A 204 43.04 -36.02 7.35
N GLU A 205 43.50 -34.77 7.48
CA GLU A 205 44.69 -34.40 8.24
C GLU A 205 44.56 -34.84 9.69
N ARG A 206 43.41 -34.56 10.34
CA ARG A 206 43.12 -35.00 11.71
C ARG A 206 43.15 -36.51 11.87
N ARG A 207 42.66 -37.27 10.88
CA ARG A 207 42.74 -38.74 10.90
C ARG A 207 44.19 -39.22 10.79
N LYS A 208 44.97 -38.66 9.87
CA LYS A 208 46.38 -39.04 9.70
C LYS A 208 47.23 -38.66 10.90
N LEU A 209 46.95 -37.53 11.53
CA LEU A 209 47.63 -37.13 12.76
C LEU A 209 47.41 -38.17 13.87
N LYS A 210 46.15 -38.61 14.07
CA LYS A 210 45.83 -39.66 15.05
C LYS A 210 46.55 -40.98 14.77
N GLU A 211 46.65 -41.38 13.50
CA GLU A 211 47.38 -42.60 13.12
C GLU A 211 48.89 -42.47 13.37
N VAL A 212 49.45 -41.27 13.27
CA VAL A 212 50.87 -40.99 13.58
C VAL A 212 51.11 -40.86 15.10
N GLU A 213 50.14 -40.40 15.87
CA GLU A 213 50.23 -40.30 17.33
C GLU A 213 49.97 -41.64 18.04
N ASP A 214 49.15 -42.51 17.45
CA ASP A 214 48.90 -43.86 17.96
C ASP A 214 50.17 -44.71 17.84
N GLU A 215 50.71 -45.16 18.98
CA GLU A 215 51.91 -46.00 19.03
C GLU A 215 51.66 -47.40 18.43
N GLU A 216 50.41 -47.87 18.45
CA GLU A 216 50.01 -49.14 17.86
C GLU A 216 49.52 -48.99 16.41
N CYS A 217 49.28 -47.76 15.95
CA CYS A 217 48.78 -47.42 14.60
C CYS A 217 47.62 -48.30 14.11
N ASN A 218 46.69 -48.70 14.99
CA ASN A 218 45.61 -49.66 14.68
C ASN A 218 44.55 -49.11 13.70
N GLY A 219 44.69 -47.86 13.26
CA GLY A 219 43.77 -47.15 12.37
C GLY A 219 44.21 -47.04 10.91
N ILE A 220 45.39 -47.58 10.53
CA ILE A 220 45.89 -47.45 9.15
C ILE A 220 44.96 -48.17 8.16
N ASN A 221 44.54 -47.45 7.12
CA ASN A 221 43.61 -47.94 6.11
C ASN A 221 44.03 -47.48 4.71
N PRO A 222 45.05 -48.13 4.12
CA PRO A 222 45.60 -47.72 2.82
C PRO A 222 44.55 -47.73 1.70
N GLU A 223 43.61 -48.69 1.71
CA GLU A 223 42.56 -48.76 0.68
C GLU A 223 41.59 -47.55 0.77
N GLY A 224 41.15 -47.22 1.99
CA GLY A 224 40.30 -46.06 2.26
C GLY A 224 41.00 -44.74 1.94
N ASP A 225 42.28 -44.63 2.29
CA ASP A 225 43.09 -43.44 2.05
C ASP A 225 43.38 -43.22 0.56
N LEU A 226 43.67 -44.29 -0.18
CA LEU A 226 43.85 -44.24 -1.63
C LEU A 226 42.56 -43.79 -2.33
N LYS A 227 41.40 -44.31 -1.88
CA LYS A 227 40.09 -43.88 -2.39
C LYS A 227 39.82 -42.40 -2.11
N PHE A 228 40.19 -41.94 -0.92
CA PHE A 228 40.07 -40.53 -0.55
C PHE A 228 40.98 -39.63 -1.40
N ALA A 229 42.27 -39.95 -1.52
CA ALA A 229 43.23 -39.17 -2.31
C ALA A 229 42.80 -39.04 -3.78
N ASN A 230 42.34 -40.14 -4.40
CA ASN A 230 41.78 -40.09 -5.76
C ASN A 230 40.53 -39.20 -5.85
N SER A 231 39.66 -39.23 -4.84
CA SER A 231 38.48 -38.37 -4.79
C SER A 231 38.86 -36.89 -4.69
N VAL A 232 39.86 -36.55 -3.86
CA VAL A 232 40.36 -35.18 -3.71
C VAL A 232 41.01 -34.70 -5.00
N LEU A 233 41.87 -35.50 -5.63
CA LEU A 233 42.50 -35.16 -6.90
C LEU A 233 41.46 -34.91 -8.00
N LYS A 234 40.44 -35.77 -8.09
CA LYS A 234 39.31 -35.59 -9.02
C LYS A 234 38.53 -34.32 -8.71
N PHE A 235 38.34 -34.00 -7.43
CA PHE A 235 37.64 -32.79 -7.01
C PHE A 235 38.42 -31.53 -7.39
N ILE A 236 39.71 -31.46 -7.09
CA ILE A 236 40.59 -30.33 -7.46
C ILE A 236 40.56 -30.08 -8.96
N LYS A 237 40.69 -31.14 -9.78
CA LYS A 237 40.58 -31.05 -11.24
C LYS A 237 39.20 -30.58 -11.74
N SER A 238 38.16 -30.72 -10.92
CA SER A 238 36.81 -30.25 -11.24
C SER A 238 36.53 -28.83 -10.78
N ILE A 239 37.42 -28.23 -9.97
CA ILE A 239 37.29 -26.82 -9.55
C ILE A 239 37.46 -25.96 -10.79
N LYS A 240 36.37 -25.36 -11.24
CA LYS A 240 36.41 -24.30 -12.25
C LYS A 240 36.73 -23.00 -11.54
N LEU A 241 37.90 -22.44 -11.83
CA LEU A 241 38.19 -21.07 -11.43
C LEU A 241 37.38 -20.13 -12.32
N PRO A 242 36.66 -19.16 -11.74
CA PRO A 242 36.03 -18.13 -12.55
C PRO A 242 37.11 -17.31 -13.27
N SER A 243 36.77 -16.76 -14.43
CA SER A 243 37.66 -15.80 -15.10
C SER A 243 37.83 -14.53 -14.25
N GLU A 244 38.86 -13.73 -14.54
CA GLU A 244 39.03 -12.41 -13.91
C GLU A 244 37.78 -11.55 -14.07
N GLU A 245 37.18 -11.52 -15.26
CA GLU A 245 35.93 -10.79 -15.53
C GLU A 245 34.75 -11.32 -14.69
N GLU A 246 34.63 -12.64 -14.53
CA GLU A 246 33.60 -13.24 -13.68
C GLU A 246 33.83 -12.94 -12.20
N LEU A 247 35.07 -12.97 -11.71
CA LEU A 247 35.43 -12.62 -10.33
C LEU A 247 35.12 -11.14 -10.05
N THR A 248 35.56 -10.23 -10.93
CA THR A 248 35.30 -8.79 -10.80
C THR A 248 33.81 -8.51 -10.75
N LYS A 249 33.02 -9.17 -11.62
CA LYS A 249 31.55 -9.06 -11.59
C LYS A 249 30.95 -9.57 -10.28
N GLN A 250 31.35 -10.76 -9.82
CA GLN A 250 30.83 -11.33 -8.57
C GLN A 250 31.19 -10.48 -7.36
N TYR A 251 32.41 -9.94 -7.32
CA TYR A 251 32.87 -9.09 -6.23
C TYR A 251 32.13 -7.75 -6.21
N LYS A 252 31.89 -7.15 -7.39
CA LYS A 252 31.03 -5.96 -7.54
C LYS A 252 29.62 -6.23 -7.02
N GLU A 253 28.99 -7.33 -7.44
CA GLU A 253 27.64 -7.71 -7.01
C GLU A 253 27.55 -7.96 -5.49
N ALA A 254 28.55 -8.64 -4.92
CA ALA A 254 28.63 -8.85 -3.47
C ALA A 254 28.81 -7.54 -2.71
N THR A 255 29.64 -6.63 -3.22
CA THR A 255 29.83 -5.30 -2.64
C THR A 255 28.52 -4.50 -2.65
N ILE A 256 27.79 -4.47 -3.77
CA ILE A 256 26.47 -3.84 -3.83
C ILE A 256 25.55 -4.45 -2.77
N LYS A 257 25.47 -5.79 -2.72
CA LYS A 257 24.58 -6.51 -1.80
C LYS A 257 24.86 -6.21 -0.33
N GLU A 258 26.13 -6.12 0.05
CA GLU A 258 26.56 -5.81 1.42
C GLU A 258 26.12 -4.40 1.85
N ASN A 259 26.15 -3.44 0.92
CA ASN A 259 25.82 -2.03 1.22
C ASN A 259 24.32 -1.71 1.13
N ILE A 260 23.51 -2.53 0.45
CA ILE A 260 22.05 -2.31 0.30
C ILE A 260 21.35 -2.02 1.65
N PRO A 261 21.55 -2.81 2.72
CA PRO A 261 20.85 -2.58 4.00
C PRO A 261 21.18 -1.21 4.62
N VAL A 262 22.46 -0.82 4.58
CA VAL A 262 22.93 0.47 5.12
C VAL A 262 22.36 1.62 4.30
N VAL A 263 22.39 1.51 2.96
CA VAL A 263 21.82 2.50 2.04
C VAL A 263 20.32 2.67 2.26
N ARG A 264 19.57 1.58 2.48
CA ARG A 264 18.14 1.66 2.80
C ARG A 264 17.89 2.38 4.12
N SER A 265 18.63 2.02 5.16
CA SER A 265 18.50 2.67 6.47
C SER A 265 18.82 4.17 6.39
N LEU A 266 19.83 4.55 5.61
CA LEU A 266 20.19 5.94 5.38
C LEU A 266 19.09 6.69 4.62
N ALA A 267 18.58 6.09 3.54
CA ALA A 267 17.49 6.67 2.75
C ALA A 267 16.23 6.91 3.58
N GLU A 268 15.84 5.94 4.41
CA GLU A 268 14.69 6.09 5.33
C GLU A 268 14.93 7.17 6.38
N SER A 269 16.14 7.25 6.96
CA SER A 269 16.48 8.27 7.94
C SER A 269 16.42 9.68 7.36
N MET A 270 16.98 9.88 6.16
CA MET A 270 16.94 11.17 5.47
C MET A 270 15.51 11.52 5.04
N ALA A 271 14.76 10.56 4.48
CA ALA A 271 13.36 10.79 4.10
C ALA A 271 12.50 11.19 5.31
N LYS A 272 12.75 10.58 6.47
CA LYS A 272 12.08 10.90 7.72
C LYS A 272 12.38 12.32 8.20
N GLU A 273 13.65 12.74 8.13
CA GLU A 273 14.07 14.10 8.49
C GLU A 273 13.42 15.15 7.59
N HIS A 274 13.57 15.02 6.26
CA HIS A 274 12.99 15.96 5.30
C HIS A 274 11.47 16.00 5.33
N LEU A 275 10.82 14.84 5.47
CA LEU A 275 9.37 14.79 5.62
C LEU A 275 8.93 15.46 6.92
N SER A 276 9.66 15.27 8.02
CA SER A 276 9.34 15.94 9.29
C SER A 276 9.43 17.46 9.16
N GLU A 277 10.48 17.98 8.52
CA GLU A 277 10.66 19.41 8.28
C GLU A 277 9.56 19.99 7.40
N SER A 278 9.26 19.31 6.28
CA SER A 278 8.19 19.75 5.37
C SER A 278 6.80 19.68 6.01
N LEU A 279 6.55 18.68 6.85
CA LEU A 279 5.29 18.52 7.56
C LEU A 279 5.08 19.61 8.62
N ASP A 280 6.12 20.07 9.31
CA ASP A 280 6.00 21.07 10.38
C ASP A 280 5.33 22.35 9.90
N ASP A 281 5.84 22.92 8.81
CA ASP A 281 5.32 24.15 8.21
C ASP A 281 3.90 23.97 7.67
N ALA A 282 3.63 22.86 6.97
CA ALA A 282 2.32 22.60 6.38
C ALA A 282 1.23 22.35 7.43
N LEU A 283 1.55 21.60 8.50
CA LEU A 283 0.61 21.33 9.60
C LEU A 283 0.30 22.60 10.39
N ARG A 284 1.29 23.50 10.58
CA ARG A 284 1.09 24.81 11.20
C ARG A 284 0.11 25.67 10.38
N VAL A 285 0.34 25.81 9.07
CA VAL A 285 -0.54 26.57 8.17
C VAL A 285 -1.94 25.96 8.11
N LEU A 286 -2.04 24.62 8.11
CA LEU A 286 -3.33 23.92 8.13
C LEU A 286 -4.10 24.21 9.42
N SER A 287 -3.44 24.15 10.57
CA SER A 287 -4.04 24.46 11.87
C SER A 287 -4.55 25.91 11.92
N GLU A 288 -3.77 26.87 11.44
CA GLU A 288 -4.18 28.28 11.35
C GLU A 288 -5.40 28.46 10.45
N LYS A 289 -5.42 27.85 9.26
CA LYS A 289 -6.56 27.92 8.32
C LYS A 289 -7.84 27.33 8.91
N LEU A 290 -7.74 26.18 9.59
CA LEU A 290 -8.90 25.52 10.17
C LEU A 290 -9.45 26.27 11.39
N ASN A 291 -8.57 26.76 12.27
CA ASN A 291 -8.99 27.48 13.48
C ASN A 291 -9.37 28.94 13.23
N GLY A 292 -8.80 29.57 12.20
CA GLY A 292 -9.11 30.93 11.76
C GLY A 292 -10.23 31.02 10.72
N TYR A 293 -10.91 29.91 10.40
CA TYR A 293 -11.97 29.89 9.40
C TYR A 293 -13.19 30.70 9.86
N GLU A 294 -13.42 31.85 9.25
CA GLU A 294 -14.67 32.59 9.39
C GLU A 294 -15.60 32.31 8.21
N VAL A 295 -16.83 31.85 8.49
CA VAL A 295 -17.86 31.67 7.46
C VAL A 295 -18.12 33.02 6.80
N ALA A 296 -17.77 33.15 5.52
CA ALA A 296 -17.93 34.39 4.77
C ALA A 296 -19.35 34.98 4.96
N PRO A 297 -19.49 36.30 5.22
CA PRO A 297 -20.77 36.93 5.55
C PRO A 297 -21.90 36.69 4.53
N LYS A 298 -21.55 36.44 3.25
CA LYS A 298 -22.52 36.07 2.21
C LYS A 298 -23.18 34.70 2.46
N ILE A 299 -22.43 33.71 2.94
CA ILE A 299 -22.90 32.35 3.21
C ILE A 299 -23.75 32.31 4.50
N ALA A 300 -23.33 33.06 5.52
CA ALA A 300 -24.11 33.29 6.74
C ALA A 300 -25.40 34.06 6.45
N ALA A 301 -25.35 35.11 5.61
CA ALA A 301 -26.53 35.91 5.23
C ALA A 301 -27.57 35.11 4.44
N GLU A 302 -27.17 34.27 3.47
CA GLU A 302 -28.10 33.39 2.76
C GLU A 302 -28.78 32.39 3.70
N SER A 303 -28.01 31.82 4.63
CA SER A 303 -28.50 30.83 5.57
C SER A 303 -29.45 31.44 6.62
N LEU A 304 -29.12 32.64 7.13
CA LEU A 304 -29.92 33.37 8.11
C LEU A 304 -31.17 34.00 7.46
N ASN A 305 -31.10 34.42 6.19
CA ASN A 305 -32.26 34.85 5.42
C ASN A 305 -33.23 33.68 5.13
N LYS A 306 -32.72 32.48 4.87
CA LYS A 306 -33.53 31.24 4.77
C LYS A 306 -34.20 30.89 6.11
N ALA A 307 -33.50 31.05 7.23
CA ALA A 307 -34.06 30.84 8.58
C ALA A 307 -35.15 31.89 8.95
N LYS A 308 -34.96 33.17 8.60
CA LYS A 308 -35.97 34.22 8.80
C LYS A 308 -37.21 34.02 7.91
N LYS A 309 -37.05 33.57 6.65
CA LYS A 309 -38.17 33.17 5.78
C LYS A 309 -38.99 32.00 6.38
N ARG A 310 -38.33 31.02 7.03
CA ARG A 310 -38.98 29.91 7.74
C ARG A 310 -39.85 30.38 8.93
N LYS A 311 -39.40 31.38 9.70
CA LYS A 311 -40.22 31.95 10.80
C LYS A 311 -41.45 32.70 10.28
N ARG A 312 -41.34 33.47 9.19
CA ARG A 312 -42.49 34.15 8.56
C ARG A 312 -43.53 33.18 7.97
N LYS A 313 -43.10 32.10 7.30
CA LYS A 313 -44.01 31.07 6.74
C LYS A 313 -44.75 30.22 7.80
N LYS A 314 -44.23 30.13 9.03
CA LYS A 314 -44.89 29.39 10.12
C LYS A 314 -46.06 30.16 10.72
N GLN A 315 -46.08 31.49 10.55
CA GLN A 315 -47.10 32.38 11.11
C GLN A 315 -48.25 32.69 10.12
N SER A 316 -48.09 32.35 8.83
CA SER A 316 -49.08 32.62 7.78
C SER A 316 -49.86 31.37 7.30
N ARG A 317 -49.94 30.30 8.10
CA ARG A 317 -50.75 29.12 7.76
C ARG A 317 -52.20 29.27 8.25
N GLN A 318 -52.85 30.32 7.77
CA GLN A 318 -54.29 30.45 7.73
C GLN A 318 -54.57 31.53 6.67
N ASP A 319 -54.77 31.06 5.44
CA ASP A 319 -55.83 31.51 4.53
C ASP A 319 -55.45 31.19 3.08
N ASN A 320 -56.47 30.74 2.37
CA ASN A 320 -56.46 30.29 0.99
C ASN A 320 -55.92 31.40 0.07
N CYS A 321 -55.11 31.06 -0.93
CA CYS A 321 -55.02 31.92 -2.11
C CYS A 321 -54.64 31.15 -3.37
N GLU A 322 -55.48 31.36 -4.37
CA GLU A 322 -55.42 30.91 -5.75
C GLU A 322 -54.08 31.25 -6.41
N VAL A 323 -53.61 30.33 -7.24
CA VAL A 323 -52.38 30.47 -8.03
C VAL A 323 -52.68 31.36 -9.23
N SER A 324 -52.05 32.54 -9.27
CA SER A 324 -52.03 33.38 -10.47
C SER A 324 -50.88 32.97 -11.38
N ASP A 325 -51.22 32.53 -12.60
CA ASP A 325 -50.28 32.25 -13.69
C ASP A 325 -49.48 33.50 -14.06
N GLN A 326 -48.16 33.42 -13.92
CA GLN A 326 -47.24 34.38 -14.53
C GLN A 326 -46.11 33.63 -15.25
N ASN A 327 -46.05 33.92 -16.55
CA ASN A 327 -45.14 33.44 -17.59
C ASN A 327 -43.72 33.14 -17.12
N ILE A 328 -43.31 31.87 -17.23
CA ILE A 328 -41.94 31.38 -17.03
C ILE A 328 -41.40 30.91 -18.38
N LYS A 329 -40.18 31.32 -18.73
CA LYS A 329 -39.47 30.83 -19.92
C LYS A 329 -39.17 29.34 -19.73
N ASP A 330 -39.68 28.50 -20.61
CA ASP A 330 -39.43 27.06 -20.60
C ASP A 330 -37.93 26.76 -20.81
N THR A 331 -37.25 26.23 -19.80
CA THR A 331 -35.94 25.60 -19.97
C THR A 331 -36.12 24.30 -20.77
N GLU A 332 -35.56 24.23 -21.98
CA GLU A 332 -35.62 23.00 -22.80
C GLU A 332 -34.79 21.89 -22.15
N VAL A 333 -35.46 20.80 -21.75
CA VAL A 333 -34.81 19.57 -21.24
C VAL A 333 -34.66 18.60 -22.42
N ASN A 334 -33.44 18.19 -22.72
CA ASN A 334 -33.11 17.31 -23.84
C ASN A 334 -33.34 15.81 -23.56
N LEU A 335 -33.70 15.45 -22.33
CA LEU A 335 -33.93 14.06 -21.88
C LEU A 335 -35.41 13.66 -21.88
N LYS A 336 -35.68 12.39 -22.16
CA LYS A 336 -36.97 11.72 -22.05
C LYS A 336 -36.92 10.61 -21.00
N VAL A 337 -38.08 10.30 -20.41
CA VAL A 337 -38.21 9.14 -19.52
C VAL A 337 -37.92 7.87 -20.31
N GLY A 338 -36.99 7.06 -19.80
CA GLY A 338 -36.49 5.85 -20.46
C GLY A 338 -35.11 6.01 -21.09
N ASP A 339 -34.61 7.24 -21.26
CA ASP A 339 -33.25 7.50 -21.72
C ASP A 339 -32.23 7.10 -20.64
N TYR A 340 -30.95 7.06 -21.01
CA TYR A 340 -29.84 6.79 -20.09
C TYR A 340 -28.94 8.02 -20.00
N ILE A 341 -28.40 8.25 -18.82
CA ILE A 341 -27.43 9.30 -18.54
C ILE A 341 -26.16 8.70 -17.98
N GLU A 342 -25.01 9.20 -18.46
CA GLU A 342 -23.70 8.79 -18.00
C GLU A 342 -23.38 9.48 -16.67
N LEU A 343 -23.07 8.67 -15.66
CA LEU A 343 -22.74 9.04 -14.29
C LEU A 343 -21.42 8.35 -13.93
N SER A 344 -20.34 9.12 -13.86
CA SER A 344 -18.98 8.62 -13.57
C SER A 344 -18.91 7.85 -12.24
N HIS A 345 -18.18 6.74 -12.23
CA HIS A 345 -17.86 5.99 -11.00
C HIS A 345 -17.02 6.80 -10.01
N GLU A 346 -16.31 7.83 -10.46
CA GLU A 346 -15.57 8.75 -9.59
C GLU A 346 -16.53 9.54 -8.69
N THR A 347 -17.63 10.04 -9.27
CA THR A 347 -18.66 10.78 -8.53
C THR A 347 -19.65 9.85 -7.81
N PHE A 348 -19.97 8.70 -8.41
CA PHE A 348 -20.96 7.75 -7.91
C PHE A 348 -20.38 6.33 -7.77
N PRO A 349 -19.53 6.08 -6.74
CA PRO A 349 -18.72 4.85 -6.63
C PRO A 349 -19.51 3.55 -6.44
N TRP A 350 -20.80 3.66 -6.13
CA TRP A 350 -21.65 2.50 -5.89
C TRP A 350 -22.36 1.99 -7.13
N LEU A 351 -22.37 2.74 -8.23
CA LEU A 351 -23.04 2.31 -9.45
C LEU A 351 -22.36 1.05 -10.00
N ASP A 352 -23.16 0.11 -10.50
CA ASP A 352 -22.63 -1.09 -11.18
C ASP A 352 -22.33 -0.84 -12.67
N ASP A 353 -22.95 0.21 -13.24
CA ASP A 353 -22.81 0.67 -14.62
C ASP A 353 -22.86 2.21 -14.60
N GLU A 354 -22.01 2.87 -15.39
CA GLU A 354 -21.98 4.32 -15.53
C GLU A 354 -23.26 4.85 -16.19
N MET A 355 -24.03 3.99 -16.86
CA MET A 355 -25.29 4.37 -17.51
C MET A 355 -26.50 4.19 -16.59
N ALA A 356 -27.03 5.30 -16.08
CA ALA A 356 -28.23 5.31 -15.24
C ALA A 356 -29.50 5.61 -16.02
N LYS A 357 -30.53 4.77 -15.86
CA LYS A 357 -31.81 4.93 -16.57
C LYS A 357 -32.67 6.04 -15.94
N VAL A 358 -33.18 6.96 -16.76
CA VAL A 358 -34.12 8.00 -16.34
C VAL A 358 -35.52 7.40 -16.11
N LEU A 359 -35.97 7.43 -14.85
CA LEU A 359 -37.26 6.88 -14.40
C LEU A 359 -38.39 7.92 -14.42
N TYR A 360 -38.07 9.19 -14.13
CA TYR A 360 -39.06 10.26 -14.06
C TYR A 360 -38.39 11.62 -14.21
N ILE A 361 -39.13 12.59 -14.76
CA ILE A 361 -38.67 13.98 -14.91
C ILE A 361 -39.77 14.89 -14.35
N LYS A 362 -39.41 15.79 -13.44
CA LYS A 362 -40.29 16.83 -12.90
C LYS A 362 -39.74 18.20 -13.26
N ARG A 363 -40.63 19.06 -13.76
CA ARG A 363 -40.37 20.48 -14.03
C ARG A 363 -41.17 21.33 -13.06
N SER A 364 -40.53 22.34 -12.50
CA SER A 364 -41.17 23.33 -11.62
C SER A 364 -40.45 24.67 -11.75
N GLY A 365 -41.04 25.59 -12.50
CA GLY A 365 -40.37 26.86 -12.84
C GLY A 365 -39.08 26.62 -13.63
N ASN A 366 -37.96 27.16 -13.15
CA ASN A 366 -36.64 26.97 -13.76
C ASN A 366 -35.96 25.65 -13.32
N ASP A 367 -36.50 24.98 -12.29
CA ASP A 367 -35.89 23.79 -11.72
C ASP A 367 -36.41 22.53 -12.40
N VAL A 368 -35.46 21.71 -12.83
CA VAL A 368 -35.67 20.40 -13.44
C VAL A 368 -35.03 19.34 -12.55
N THR A 369 -35.87 18.47 -12.00
CA THR A 369 -35.43 17.31 -11.23
C THR A 369 -35.60 16.05 -12.07
N ILE A 370 -34.50 15.34 -12.30
CA ILE A 370 -34.55 13.99 -12.90
C ILE A 370 -34.44 12.93 -11.81
N VAL A 371 -35.15 11.83 -12.01
CA VAL A 371 -35.06 10.64 -11.18
C VAL A 371 -34.40 9.55 -11.99
N VAL A 372 -33.32 8.97 -11.47
CA VAL A 372 -32.57 7.89 -12.13
C VAL A 372 -32.59 6.61 -11.30
N ASP A 373 -32.52 5.47 -11.98
CA ASP A 373 -32.29 4.17 -11.35
C ASP A 373 -30.81 4.00 -11.02
N ALA A 374 -30.47 4.09 -9.73
CA ALA A 374 -29.11 3.95 -9.22
C ALA A 374 -28.99 2.75 -8.25
N ARG A 375 -29.92 1.78 -8.38
CA ARG A 375 -29.93 0.57 -7.56
C ARG A 375 -28.85 -0.38 -8.03
N THR A 376 -28.07 -0.89 -7.09
CA THR A 376 -27.12 -1.98 -7.37
C THR A 376 -27.84 -3.30 -7.60
N GLU A 377 -27.20 -4.26 -8.25
CA GLU A 377 -27.68 -5.63 -8.42
C GLU A 377 -27.93 -6.29 -7.07
N ALA A 378 -27.13 -5.98 -6.05
CA ALA A 378 -27.38 -6.42 -4.68
C ALA A 378 -28.69 -5.84 -4.14
N ALA A 379 -28.92 -4.53 -4.29
CA ALA A 379 -30.16 -3.87 -3.85
C ALA A 379 -31.38 -4.41 -4.61
N LYS A 380 -31.27 -4.62 -5.93
CA LYS A 380 -32.34 -5.22 -6.77
C LYS A 380 -32.69 -6.65 -6.34
N ARG A 381 -31.69 -7.48 -6.02
CA ARG A 381 -31.91 -8.85 -5.51
C ARG A 381 -32.63 -8.88 -4.18
N ILE A 382 -32.36 -7.91 -3.30
CA ILE A 382 -33.06 -7.78 -2.02
C ILE A 382 -34.48 -7.25 -2.23
N GLU A 383 -34.64 -6.25 -3.10
CA GLU A 383 -35.93 -5.72 -3.52
C GLU A 383 -36.85 -6.83 -4.07
N HIS A 384 -36.34 -7.71 -4.94
CA HIS A 384 -37.12 -8.81 -5.52
C HIS A 384 -37.56 -9.88 -4.52
N ARG A 385 -37.01 -9.89 -3.29
CA ARG A 385 -37.43 -10.77 -2.20
C ARG A 385 -38.51 -10.15 -1.30
N MET A 386 -38.84 -8.87 -1.49
CA MET A 386 -39.88 -8.23 -0.69
C MET A 386 -41.27 -8.80 -1.01
N SER A 387 -42.14 -8.78 -0.01
CA SER A 387 -43.52 -9.22 -0.11
C SER A 387 -44.25 -8.43 -1.20
N GLY A 388 -44.84 -9.14 -2.16
CA GLY A 388 -45.49 -8.56 -3.33
C GLY A 388 -44.64 -8.53 -4.61
N TYR A 389 -43.34 -8.88 -4.57
CA TYR A 389 -42.52 -9.06 -5.78
C TYR A 389 -42.55 -10.49 -6.35
N GLU A 390 -43.24 -11.43 -5.70
CA GLU A 390 -43.18 -12.87 -6.03
C GLU A 390 -43.78 -13.19 -7.40
N THR A 391 -44.73 -12.39 -7.88
CA THR A 391 -45.36 -12.57 -9.20
C THR A 391 -45.61 -11.23 -9.88
N LYS A 392 -45.61 -11.21 -11.22
CA LYS A 392 -45.97 -10.01 -12.01
C LYS A 392 -47.32 -9.41 -11.61
N LYS A 393 -48.27 -10.22 -11.12
CA LYS A 393 -49.60 -9.76 -10.68
C LYS A 393 -49.53 -8.99 -9.35
N LYS A 394 -48.74 -9.47 -8.38
CA LYS A 394 -48.51 -8.77 -7.11
C LYS A 394 -47.60 -7.56 -7.26
N GLN A 395 -46.62 -7.61 -8.18
CA GLN A 395 -45.77 -6.46 -8.49
C GLN A 395 -46.61 -5.26 -8.96
N LYS A 396 -47.63 -5.52 -9.79
CA LYS A 396 -48.58 -4.50 -10.26
C LYS A 396 -49.36 -3.80 -9.13
N SER A 397 -49.48 -4.39 -7.94
CA SER A 397 -50.14 -3.74 -6.81
C SER A 397 -49.21 -2.86 -5.95
N ILE A 398 -47.91 -3.13 -5.91
CA ILE A 398 -46.97 -2.41 -5.04
C ILE A 398 -46.10 -1.39 -5.77
N LEU A 399 -45.71 -1.65 -7.02
CA LEU A 399 -44.91 -0.74 -7.83
C LEU A 399 -45.56 0.64 -7.96
N PRO A 400 -46.88 0.78 -8.17
CA PRO A 400 -47.51 2.10 -8.23
C PRO A 400 -47.29 2.92 -6.94
N SER A 401 -47.29 2.28 -5.76
CA SER A 401 -47.06 2.96 -4.49
C SER A 401 -45.64 3.50 -4.38
N LEU A 402 -44.63 2.69 -4.73
CA LEU A 402 -43.23 3.10 -4.75
C LEU A 402 -42.98 4.21 -5.78
N TYR A 403 -43.46 4.04 -7.02
CA TYR A 403 -43.31 5.04 -8.07
C TYR A 403 -44.03 6.35 -7.74
N ASN A 404 -45.25 6.30 -7.19
CA ASN A 404 -45.96 7.52 -6.77
C ASN A 404 -45.21 8.24 -5.66
N LYS A 405 -44.60 7.51 -4.73
CA LYS A 405 -43.80 8.12 -3.67
C LYS A 405 -42.50 8.71 -4.19
N LEU A 406 -41.88 8.07 -5.18
CA LEU A 406 -40.67 8.56 -5.84
C LEU A 406 -40.96 9.84 -6.65
N LYS A 407 -42.11 9.89 -7.34
CA LYS A 407 -42.60 11.12 -7.99
C LYS A 407 -42.80 12.25 -6.98
N LEU A 408 -43.44 11.96 -5.85
CA LEU A 408 -43.62 12.95 -4.78
C LEU A 408 -42.27 13.45 -4.23
N ALA A 409 -41.27 12.58 -4.10
CA ALA A 409 -39.92 13.00 -3.70
C ALA A 409 -39.29 13.97 -4.71
N ALA A 410 -39.41 13.68 -6.01
CA ALA A 410 -38.95 14.57 -7.07
C ALA A 410 -39.70 15.91 -7.07
N GLU A 411 -41.00 15.91 -6.79
CA GLU A 411 -41.79 17.14 -6.64
C GLU A 411 -41.33 17.98 -5.45
N ILE A 412 -41.07 17.35 -4.30
CA ILE A 412 -40.55 18.04 -3.12
C ILE A 412 -39.18 18.66 -3.42
N VAL A 413 -38.29 17.93 -4.10
CA VAL A 413 -36.98 18.45 -4.51
C VAL A 413 -37.13 19.64 -5.46
N ALA A 414 -38.02 19.55 -6.45
CA ALA A 414 -38.22 20.60 -7.45
C ALA A 414 -38.96 21.85 -6.93
N THR A 415 -39.60 21.80 -5.76
CA THR A 415 -40.47 22.89 -5.24
C THR A 415 -40.05 23.42 -3.88
N SER A 416 -39.15 22.74 -3.17
CA SER A 416 -38.78 23.07 -1.79
C SER A 416 -37.29 23.37 -1.65
N ASP A 417 -36.98 24.56 -1.13
CA ASP A 417 -35.62 24.97 -0.74
C ASP A 417 -34.94 23.99 0.26
N SER A 418 -35.73 23.21 1.01
CA SER A 418 -35.23 22.23 1.99
C SER A 418 -35.13 20.80 1.44
N GLY A 419 -35.58 20.57 0.20
CA GLY A 419 -35.63 19.26 -0.44
C GLY A 419 -36.26 18.19 0.46
N LEU A 420 -35.63 17.01 0.51
CA LEU A 420 -36.14 15.87 1.28
C LEU A 420 -35.89 15.97 2.80
N ARG A 421 -35.06 16.90 3.29
CA ARG A 421 -34.65 16.96 4.70
C ARG A 421 -35.82 17.14 5.68
N ASP A 422 -36.87 17.85 5.28
CA ASP A 422 -38.01 18.15 6.15
C ASP A 422 -39.09 17.04 6.12
N SER A 423 -39.03 16.10 5.17
CA SER A 423 -40.10 15.12 4.92
C SER A 423 -39.64 13.65 4.92
N TRP A 424 -38.32 13.42 4.87
CA TRP A 424 -37.68 12.10 4.86
C TRP A 424 -36.61 12.03 5.95
N THR A 425 -36.31 10.82 6.42
CA THR A 425 -35.31 10.61 7.48
C THR A 425 -33.94 10.36 6.86
N THR A 426 -32.92 11.15 7.19
CA THR A 426 -31.55 10.91 6.73
C THR A 426 -30.96 9.68 7.41
N LEU A 427 -30.37 8.77 6.62
CA LEU A 427 -29.67 7.59 7.10
C LEU A 427 -28.37 8.01 7.82
N ARG A 428 -28.23 7.65 9.08
CA ARG A 428 -27.15 8.14 9.96
C ARG A 428 -25.77 7.56 9.66
N TYR A 429 -25.73 6.29 9.27
CA TYR A 429 -24.51 5.49 9.29
C TYR A 429 -24.10 4.98 7.91
N ARG A 430 -24.41 5.73 6.85
CA ARG A 430 -24.00 5.37 5.49
C ARG A 430 -22.48 5.23 5.41
N ASP A 431 -22.03 4.31 4.58
CA ASP A 431 -20.63 4.22 4.18
C ASP A 431 -20.32 5.41 3.26
N LYS A 432 -19.68 6.45 3.81
CA LYS A 432 -19.35 7.66 3.06
C LYS A 432 -18.37 7.39 1.90
N ASN A 433 -17.58 6.32 1.95
CA ASN A 433 -16.64 5.97 0.89
C ASN A 433 -17.37 5.45 -0.34
N LYS A 434 -18.44 4.68 -0.13
CA LYS A 434 -19.24 4.10 -1.20
C LYS A 434 -20.41 5.00 -1.61
N TYR A 435 -21.00 5.72 -0.65
CA TYR A 435 -22.14 6.63 -0.83
C TYR A 435 -21.79 8.03 -0.30
N PRO A 436 -21.08 8.86 -1.09
CA PRO A 436 -20.64 10.20 -0.66
C PRO A 436 -21.83 11.11 -0.29
N PHE A 437 -22.95 10.97 -0.99
CA PHE A 437 -24.15 11.80 -0.81
C PHE A 437 -25.10 11.27 0.27
N SER A 438 -25.86 12.18 0.89
CA SER A 438 -26.85 11.85 1.92
C SER A 438 -27.94 10.91 1.38
N ILE A 439 -28.15 9.80 2.09
CA ILE A 439 -29.24 8.85 1.79
C ILE A 439 -30.46 9.23 2.63
N PHE A 440 -31.58 9.49 1.96
CA PHE A 440 -32.88 9.77 2.56
C PHE A 440 -33.72 8.50 2.55
N SER A 441 -34.36 8.21 3.67
CA SER A 441 -35.23 7.07 3.86
C SER A 441 -36.68 7.51 4.07
N TRP A 442 -37.58 6.80 3.41
CA TRP A 442 -39.02 6.88 3.63
C TRP A 442 -39.54 5.54 4.12
N LYS A 443 -40.52 5.59 5.02
CA LYS A 443 -41.25 4.42 5.51
C LYS A 443 -42.76 4.66 5.42
N ALA A 444 -43.50 3.66 4.96
CA ALA A 444 -44.96 3.65 5.02
C ALA A 444 -45.44 3.51 6.48
N GLN A 445 -46.58 4.10 6.82
CA GLN A 445 -47.21 3.97 8.15
C GLN A 445 -48.12 2.72 8.20
N THR A 446 -47.56 1.52 7.97
CA THR A 446 -48.28 0.23 8.00
C THR A 446 -47.43 -0.85 8.68
N SER A 447 -48.03 -1.96 9.12
CA SER A 447 -47.32 -3.05 9.85
C SER A 447 -46.21 -3.70 9.02
N ASP A 448 -46.47 -3.94 7.73
CA ASP A 448 -45.47 -4.36 6.72
C ASP A 448 -45.02 -3.13 5.91
N ALA A 449 -44.38 -2.18 6.60
CA ALA A 449 -44.00 -0.90 6.01
C ALA A 449 -42.99 -1.08 4.86
N LEU A 450 -43.42 -0.73 3.65
CA LEU A 450 -42.51 -0.44 2.55
C LEU A 450 -41.54 0.67 2.95
N ARG A 451 -40.28 0.48 2.57
CA ARG A 451 -39.18 1.41 2.81
C ARG A 451 -38.51 1.73 1.50
N MET A 452 -38.15 2.99 1.31
CA MET A 452 -37.46 3.46 0.10
C MET A 452 -36.28 4.33 0.49
N TYR A 453 -35.17 4.14 -0.21
CA TYR A 453 -33.93 4.86 0.00
C TYR A 453 -33.56 5.57 -1.29
N VAL A 454 -33.34 6.88 -1.18
CA VAL A 454 -32.97 7.75 -2.31
C VAL A 454 -31.80 8.63 -1.91
N SER A 455 -30.99 9.03 -2.88
CA SER A 455 -29.97 10.06 -2.71
C SER A 455 -30.29 11.26 -3.58
N HIS A 456 -29.95 12.47 -3.12
CA HIS A 456 -30.22 13.71 -3.83
C HIS A 456 -28.95 14.56 -3.88
N ILE A 457 -28.68 15.10 -5.07
CA ILE A 457 -27.65 16.12 -5.28
C ILE A 457 -28.20 17.22 -6.20
N ALA A 458 -27.84 18.46 -5.91
CA ALA A 458 -28.06 19.58 -6.82
C ALA A 458 -26.87 19.66 -7.79
N VAL A 459 -27.15 19.90 -9.07
CA VAL A 459 -26.16 19.77 -10.15
C VAL A 459 -25.00 20.76 -9.96
N ASP A 460 -25.27 21.95 -9.46
CA ASP A 460 -24.27 22.98 -9.09
C ASP A 460 -23.27 22.51 -8.01
N LYS A 461 -23.56 21.41 -7.31
CA LYS A 461 -22.74 20.81 -6.25
C LYS A 461 -22.06 19.50 -6.66
N VAL A 462 -22.17 19.08 -7.92
CA VAL A 462 -21.46 17.90 -8.44
C VAL A 462 -20.01 18.28 -8.70
N ASP A 463 -19.05 17.69 -8.00
CA ASP A 463 -17.63 18.11 -8.10
C ASP A 463 -17.02 17.80 -9.47
N ASP A 464 -17.34 16.66 -10.09
CA ASP A 464 -16.91 16.27 -11.44
C ASP A 464 -17.49 17.20 -12.51
N GLU A 465 -16.60 17.95 -13.18
CA GLU A 465 -16.98 18.93 -14.20
C GLU A 465 -17.61 18.27 -15.44
N SER A 466 -17.20 17.05 -15.79
CA SER A 466 -17.72 16.32 -16.94
C SER A 466 -19.17 15.90 -16.70
N VAL A 467 -19.44 15.28 -15.55
CA VAL A 467 -20.80 14.90 -15.14
C VAL A 467 -21.69 16.13 -14.99
N ARG A 468 -21.16 17.21 -14.40
CA ARG A 468 -21.90 18.47 -14.23
C ARG A 468 -22.31 19.07 -15.57
N LYS A 469 -21.38 19.16 -16.54
CA LYS A 469 -21.67 19.65 -17.90
C LYS A 469 -22.74 18.81 -18.58
N ILE A 470 -22.63 17.48 -18.52
CA ILE A 470 -23.65 16.58 -19.10
C ILE A 470 -25.03 16.87 -18.50
N LEU A 471 -25.13 17.04 -17.18
CA LEU A 471 -26.40 17.33 -16.52
C LEU A 471 -26.95 18.73 -16.90
N GLU A 472 -26.09 19.75 -16.93
CA GLU A 472 -26.45 21.12 -17.30
C GLU A 472 -26.86 21.25 -18.77
N GLU A 473 -26.14 20.61 -19.70
CA GLU A 473 -26.47 20.56 -21.14
C GLU A 473 -27.81 19.87 -21.41
N ASN A 474 -28.21 18.96 -20.51
CA ASN A 474 -29.52 18.33 -20.52
C ASN A 474 -30.60 19.13 -19.77
N GLY A 475 -30.26 20.32 -19.27
CA GLY A 475 -31.16 21.23 -18.56
C GLY A 475 -31.54 20.74 -17.16
N VAL A 476 -30.73 19.89 -16.55
CA VAL A 476 -30.99 19.29 -15.23
C VAL A 476 -30.43 20.19 -14.13
N THR A 477 -31.22 20.42 -13.08
CA THR A 477 -30.82 21.21 -11.90
C THR A 477 -30.69 20.35 -10.63
N HIS A 478 -31.43 19.24 -10.58
CA HIS A 478 -31.41 18.31 -9.46
C HIS A 478 -31.42 16.86 -9.95
N LEU A 479 -30.58 16.03 -9.35
CA LEU A 479 -30.48 14.60 -9.59
C LEU A 479 -30.99 13.85 -8.36
N LEU A 480 -32.07 13.08 -8.52
CA LEU A 480 -32.62 12.18 -7.51
C LEU A 480 -32.34 10.73 -7.92
N MET A 481 -31.61 10.01 -7.08
CA MET A 481 -31.15 8.65 -7.35
C MET A 481 -31.93 7.66 -6.49
N LEU A 482 -32.62 6.70 -7.12
CA LEU A 482 -33.23 5.58 -6.40
C LEU A 482 -32.14 4.56 -6.03
N LEU A 483 -31.91 4.34 -4.74
CA LEU A 483 -30.86 3.42 -4.25
C LEU A 483 -31.38 2.04 -3.87
N GLY A 484 -32.63 1.95 -3.42
CA GLY A 484 -33.27 0.66 -3.15
C GLY A 484 -34.61 0.79 -2.45
N ALA A 485 -35.38 -0.29 -2.50
CA ALA A 485 -36.63 -0.44 -1.77
C ALA A 485 -36.70 -1.83 -1.11
N CYS A 486 -37.34 -1.92 0.06
CA CYS A 486 -37.57 -3.19 0.76
C CYS A 486 -38.85 -3.12 1.59
N ASP A 487 -39.31 -4.27 2.08
CA ASP A 487 -40.26 -4.34 3.18
C ASP A 487 -39.50 -4.37 4.53
N LYS A 488 -40.26 -4.48 5.62
CA LYS A 488 -39.72 -4.58 6.97
C LYS A 488 -38.74 -5.73 7.15
N ASN A 489 -39.08 -6.90 6.61
CA ASN A 489 -38.33 -8.13 6.85
C ASN A 489 -36.99 -8.17 6.10
N ASN A 490 -36.89 -7.43 4.99
CA ASN A 490 -35.67 -7.37 4.20
C ASN A 490 -34.79 -6.14 4.53
N GLN A 491 -35.20 -5.29 5.48
CA GLN A 491 -34.46 -4.07 5.82
C GLN A 491 -33.08 -4.36 6.41
N GLU A 492 -32.98 -5.35 7.30
CA GLU A 492 -31.71 -5.76 7.94
C GLU A 492 -30.68 -6.26 6.92
N GLU A 493 -31.14 -6.68 5.74
CA GLU A 493 -30.27 -7.13 4.65
C GLU A 493 -29.94 -6.00 3.65
N LEU A 494 -30.85 -5.04 3.46
CA LEU A 494 -30.63 -3.90 2.57
C LEU A 494 -29.71 -2.84 3.18
N LEU A 495 -29.86 -2.50 4.46
CA LEU A 495 -29.06 -1.44 5.09
C LEU A 495 -27.54 -1.67 5.02
N PRO A 496 -27.01 -2.89 5.24
CA PRO A 496 -25.60 -3.21 5.04
C PRO A 496 -25.04 -2.81 3.67
N VAL A 497 -25.86 -2.84 2.62
CA VAL A 497 -25.43 -2.42 1.26
C VAL A 497 -25.04 -0.94 1.26
N PHE A 498 -25.71 -0.13 2.06
CA PHE A 498 -25.51 1.32 2.15
C PHE A 498 -24.58 1.75 3.28
N THR A 499 -24.51 0.99 4.37
CA THR A 499 -23.76 1.35 5.58
C THR A 499 -22.40 0.65 5.69
N GLY A 500 -22.18 -0.43 4.93
CA GLY A 500 -20.99 -1.28 5.06
C GLY A 500 -20.93 -2.08 6.37
N ARG A 501 -22.00 -2.03 7.19
CA ARG A 501 -22.07 -2.67 8.50
C ARG A 501 -22.64 -4.08 8.43
N THR A 502 -22.46 -4.85 9.50
CA THR A 502 -23.04 -6.19 9.58
C THR A 502 -24.54 -6.13 9.89
N ARG A 503 -25.30 -7.14 9.42
CA ARG A 503 -26.75 -7.27 9.70
C ARG A 503 -27.08 -7.19 11.19
N ARG A 504 -26.22 -7.80 12.03
CA ARG A 504 -26.40 -7.81 13.49
C ARG A 504 -26.36 -6.40 14.10
N ILE A 505 -25.51 -5.53 13.58
CA ILE A 505 -25.41 -4.13 14.03
C ILE A 505 -26.64 -3.35 13.57
N GLU A 506 -27.04 -3.53 12.31
CA GLU A 506 -28.24 -2.86 11.78
C GLU A 506 -29.52 -3.27 12.53
N ALA A 507 -29.67 -4.57 12.84
CA ALA A 507 -30.79 -5.07 13.65
C ALA A 507 -30.80 -4.46 15.07
N ALA A 508 -29.63 -4.33 15.70
CA ALA A 508 -29.50 -3.69 17.01
C ALA A 508 -29.86 -2.20 16.98
N ASP A 509 -29.60 -1.52 15.86
CA ASP A 509 -29.98 -0.13 15.61
C ASP A 509 -31.44 0.03 15.13
N GLY A 510 -32.24 -1.04 15.20
CA GLY A 510 -33.68 -1.03 14.93
C GLY A 510 -34.07 -1.25 13.47
N ALA A 511 -33.15 -1.75 12.63
CA ALA A 511 -33.53 -2.28 11.33
C ALA A 511 -34.52 -3.44 11.51
N GLY A 512 -35.58 -3.47 10.71
CA GLY A 512 -36.61 -4.50 10.82
C GLY A 512 -37.60 -4.31 11.97
N VAL A 513 -37.52 -3.21 12.75
CA VAL A 513 -38.45 -2.89 13.86
C VAL A 513 -39.60 -1.98 13.42
#